data_AF-A0A914RH22-F1
#
_entry.id   AF-A0A914RH22-F1
#
_cell.length_a   1.000
_cell.length_b   1.000
_cell.length_c   1.000
_cell.angle_alpha   90.00
_cell.angle_beta   90.00
_cell.angle_gamma   90.00
#
_symmetry.space_group_name_H-M   'P 1'
#
loop_
_entity.id
_entity.type
_entity.pdbx_description
1 polymer ?
#
loop_
_entity_poly.entity_id
_entity_poly.type
_entity_poly.pdbx_seq_one_letter_code
_entity_poly.pdbx_strand_id
1 'polypeptide(L)' 'MSILLSEAFHDCVNECCDEHHLCRFWTRIGECSKNPNWMLPNCAKSCATKTGRNFSVKVDSNR' A
#
# COMPACT_ATOMS: atom_id res chain seq x y z
N MET A 1 0.75 -1.23 35.21
CA MET A 1 0.07 0.02 34.84
C MET A 1 -0.35 -0.08 33.39
N SER A 2 -1.56 0.38 33.14
CA SER A 2 -2.40 0.07 31.99
C SER A 2 -1.85 0.54 30.64
N ILE A 3 -2.28 -0.20 29.63
CA ILE A 3 -2.12 -0.02 28.19
C ILE A 3 -2.70 1.35 27.76
N LEU A 4 -2.16 1.88 26.66
CA LEU A 4 -2.73 2.83 25.68
C LEU A 4 -2.10 4.23 25.66
N LEU A 5 -1.26 4.50 24.66
CA LEU A 5 -1.24 5.74 23.88
C LEU A 5 -0.58 5.45 22.50
N SER A 6 -1.31 5.81 21.43
CA SER A 6 -1.02 5.75 19.97
C SER A 6 -0.97 4.36 19.33
N GLU A 7 -2.08 3.77 18.89
CA GLU A 7 -2.80 4.12 17.64
C GLU A 7 -1.86 4.30 16.43
N ALA A 8 -1.83 3.29 15.56
CA ALA A 8 -1.56 3.40 14.13
C ALA A 8 -0.22 4.00 13.67
N PHE A 9 0.87 3.87 14.43
CA PHE A 9 2.18 4.30 13.94
C PHE A 9 2.84 3.23 13.07
N HIS A 10 2.48 3.32 11.78
CA HIS A 10 3.37 3.16 10.62
C HIS A 10 4.12 1.83 10.52
N ASP A 11 3.71 0.96 9.60
CA ASP A 11 4.70 0.13 8.89
C ASP A 11 4.27 -0.07 7.43
N CYS A 12 4.58 0.97 6.68
CA CYS A 12 4.92 0.97 5.27
C CYS A 12 6.34 0.35 5.03
N VAL A 13 6.96 -0.27 6.05
CA VAL A 13 8.41 -0.43 6.10
C VAL A 13 8.99 -1.50 5.18
N ASN A 14 8.19 -2.38 4.57
CA ASN A 14 8.73 -3.36 3.61
C ASN A 14 7.86 -3.68 2.39
N GLU A 15 6.77 -2.95 2.16
CA GLU A 15 5.85 -3.30 1.07
C GLU A 15 5.10 -2.11 0.55
N CYS A 16 5.26 -1.87 -0.76
CA CYS A 16 4.36 -1.13 -1.64
C CYS A 16 3.46 -0.17 -0.86
N CYS A 17 3.91 1.06 -0.64
CA CYS A 17 3.12 2.10 -0.02
C CYS A 17 2.50 2.99 -1.08
N ASP A 18 1.39 3.61 -0.72
CA ASP A 18 0.89 4.75 -1.48
C ASP A 18 1.62 5.99 -0.97
N GLU A 19 2.30 6.69 -1.87
CA GLU A 19 2.96 7.97 -1.61
C GLU A 19 1.96 9.13 -1.60
N HIS A 20 0.74 8.91 -2.11
CA HIS A 20 -0.30 9.93 -2.17
C HIS A 20 -1.61 9.52 -1.46
N HIS A 21 -2.14 10.41 -0.63
CA HIS A 21 -3.38 10.18 0.13
C HIS A 21 -4.60 9.87 -0.75
N LEU A 22 -4.62 10.36 -2.00
CA LEU A 22 -5.67 10.09 -2.99
C LEU A 22 -5.48 8.80 -3.81
N CYS A 23 -4.42 8.01 -3.58
CA CYS A 23 -4.20 6.76 -4.32
C CYS A 23 -5.43 5.83 -4.29
N ARG A 24 -6.12 5.73 -3.15
CA ARG A 24 -7.38 4.96 -3.04
C ARG A 24 -8.50 5.50 -3.94
N PHE A 25 -8.63 6.82 -4.02
CA PHE A 25 -9.63 7.47 -4.87
C PHE A 25 -9.32 7.25 -6.36
N TRP A 26 -8.08 7.51 -6.76
CA TRP A 26 -7.63 7.34 -8.14
C TRP A 26 -7.69 5.89 -8.61
N THR A 27 -7.33 4.95 -7.74
CA THR A 27 -7.53 3.52 -7.99
C THR A 27 -9.01 3.20 -8.22
N ARG A 28 -9.93 3.71 -7.38
CA ARG A 28 -11.38 3.48 -7.55
C ARG A 28 -11.90 3.96 -8.90
N ILE A 29 -11.42 5.10 -9.40
CA ILE A 29 -11.84 5.64 -10.71
C ILE A 29 -11.05 5.08 -11.90
N GLY A 30 -10.10 4.18 -11.66
CA GLY A 30 -9.39 3.41 -12.68
C GLY A 30 -8.05 3.97 -13.14
N GLU A 31 -7.43 4.89 -12.39
CA GLU A 31 -6.16 5.52 -12.78
C GLU A 31 -5.00 4.54 -12.92
N CYS A 32 -5.02 3.41 -12.22
CA CYS A 32 -3.98 2.37 -12.40
C CYS A 32 -3.89 1.86 -13.86
N SER A 33 -5.00 1.91 -14.60
CA SER A 33 -5.05 1.51 -16.02
C SER A 33 -4.97 2.71 -16.96
N LYS A 34 -5.55 3.86 -16.58
CA LYS A 34 -5.57 5.08 -17.41
C LYS A 34 -4.25 5.85 -17.36
N ASN A 35 -3.57 5.82 -16.21
CA ASN A 35 -2.34 6.53 -15.95
C ASN A 35 -1.34 5.68 -15.12
N PRO A 36 -0.91 4.51 -15.64
CA PRO A 36 0.00 3.63 -14.93
C PRO A 36 1.36 4.29 -14.65
N ASN A 37 1.83 5.17 -15.54
CA ASN A 37 3.12 5.84 -15.39
C ASN A 37 3.19 6.70 -14.13
N TRP A 38 2.08 7.35 -13.77
CA TRP A 38 2.00 8.12 -12.54
C TRP A 38 1.64 7.24 -11.34
N MET A 39 0.70 6.31 -11.52
CA MET A 39 0.18 5.50 -10.43
C MET A 39 1.14 4.41 -9.93
N LEU A 40 2.01 3.87 -10.77
CA LEU A 40 2.95 2.82 -10.35
C LEU A 40 4.00 3.32 -9.34
N PRO A 41 4.70 4.45 -9.55
CA PRO A 41 5.62 4.96 -8.55
C PRO A 41 4.90 5.55 -7.32
N ASN A 42 3.75 6.20 -7.50
CA ASN A 42 3.09 6.93 -6.41
C ASN A 42 2.04 6.12 -5.64
N CYS A 43 1.46 5.09 -6.25
CA CYS A 43 0.27 4.39 -5.76
C CYS A 43 0.38 2.87 -5.96
N ALA A 44 1.60 2.33 -5.83
CA ALA A 44 1.89 0.92 -6.06
C ALA A 44 0.96 0.00 -5.23
N LYS A 45 0.71 0.35 -3.96
CA LYS A 45 -0.18 -0.40 -3.06
C LYS A 45 -1.59 -0.45 -3.59
N SER A 46 -2.16 0.74 -3.83
CA SER A 46 -3.53 0.89 -4.26
C SER A 46 -3.73 0.23 -5.63
N CYS A 47 -2.75 0.26 -6.53
CA CYS A 47 -2.84 -0.45 -7.81
C CYS A 47 -2.65 -1.96 -7.70
N ALA A 48 -1.79 -2.43 -6.79
CA ALA A 48 -1.58 -3.85 -6.55
C ALA A 48 -2.85 -4.54 -6.05
N THR A 49 -3.66 -3.90 -5.20
CA THR A 49 -4.92 -4.48 -4.70
C THR A 49 -5.96 -4.81 -5.78
N LYS A 50 -5.84 -4.25 -6.99
CA LYS A 50 -6.73 -4.60 -8.12
C LYS A 50 -6.40 -5.94 -8.77
N THR A 51 -5.17 -6.39 -8.62
CA THR A 51 -4.78 -7.75 -8.99
C THR A 51 -4.84 -8.56 -7.71
N GLY A 52 -5.62 -9.65 -7.65
CA GLY A 52 -5.66 -10.55 -6.50
C GLY A 52 -4.34 -11.30 -6.25
N ARG A 53 -3.20 -10.60 -6.27
CA ARG A 53 -1.94 -11.09 -5.77
C ARG A 53 -1.97 -10.82 -4.28
N ASN A 54 -2.35 -11.85 -3.52
CA ASN A 54 -1.83 -12.02 -2.18
C ASN A 54 -0.32 -11.85 -2.30
N PHE A 55 0.18 -10.68 -1.96
CA PHE A 55 1.58 -10.50 -1.69
C PHE A 55 1.81 -11.24 -0.38
N SER A 56 1.95 -12.57 -0.47
CA SER A 56 2.71 -13.32 0.50
C SER A 56 4.11 -12.76 0.37
N VAL A 57 4.35 -11.67 1.11
CA VAL A 57 5.66 -11.38 1.67
C VAL A 57 6.20 -12.73 2.05
N LYS A 58 7.27 -13.16 1.41
CA LYS A 58 8.19 -13.97 2.16
C LYS A 58 8.72 -13.01 3.22
N VAL A 59 8.03 -12.93 4.35
CA VAL A 59 8.70 -12.62 5.60
C VAL A 59 9.66 -13.78 5.71
N ASP A 60 10.87 -13.59 5.18
CA ASP A 60 11.97 -14.49 5.49
C ASP A 60 12.19 -14.26 6.99
N SER A 61 11.50 -15.11 7.75
CA SER A 61 11.51 -15.24 9.18
C SER A 61 12.90 -15.72 9.59
N ASN A 62 13.88 -14.84 9.49
CA ASN A 62 15.19 -15.07 10.07
C ASN A 62 15.62 -13.83 10.88
N ARG A 63 14.73 -13.47 11.83
CA ARG A 63 15.13 -13.09 13.18
C ARG A 63 15.01 -14.33 14.06
#